data_AF-A0ABD7F6L4-F1
#
_entry.id   AF-A0ABD7F6L4-F1
#
_cell.length_a   1.000
_cell.length_b   1.000
_cell.length_c   1.000
_cell.angle_alpha   90.00
_cell.angle_beta   90.00
_cell.angle_gamma   90.00
#
_symmetry.space_group_name_H-M   'P 1'
#
loop_
_entity.id
_entity.type
_entity.pdbx_description
1 polymer ?
#
loop_
_entity_poly.entity_id
_entity_poly.type
_entity_poly.pdbx_seq_one_letter_code
_entity_poly.pdbx_strand_id
1 'polypeptide(L)'
;MNLETKIPPPAICFICALLMYISTQVSALADILPRFPILLSVVFMVFGTLLSVLGVWAFRRLRTTISPLHPEQTEHFVSDGVYRFSRNPMYAGLGCWLVAWAGYLAHPLPWLFLAAFVAYMTRFQIMPEERVLAQKFGAEYESYCRRVRRWL
;
A
#
# COMPACT_ATOMS: atom_id res chain seq x y z
N MET A 1 2.77 25.19 2.02
CA MET A 1 3.42 24.01 1.38
C MET A 1 3.23 22.82 2.31
N ASN A 2 2.26 21.95 2.02
CA ASN A 2 2.03 20.76 2.84
C ASN A 2 3.20 19.78 2.66
N LEU A 3 3.72 19.28 3.79
CA LEU A 3 4.81 18.28 3.85
C LEU A 3 4.32 16.85 3.54
N GLU A 4 3.05 16.70 3.23
CA GLU A 4 2.40 15.43 2.90
C GLU A 4 2.89 15.00 1.51
N THR A 5 3.36 13.75 1.35
CA THR A 5 3.87 13.12 0.11
C THR A 5 5.32 13.37 -0.38
N LYS A 6 6.31 13.71 0.48
CA LYS A 6 7.72 13.79 0.02
C LYS A 6 8.40 12.44 -0.25
N ILE A 7 8.02 11.40 0.49
CA ILE A 7 8.68 10.09 0.39
C ILE A 7 7.80 9.17 -0.45
N PRO A 8 8.32 8.59 -1.55
CA PRO A 8 7.53 7.71 -2.39
C PRO A 8 7.18 6.42 -1.61
N PRO A 9 5.95 5.90 -1.73
CA PRO A 9 5.51 4.70 -1.01
C PRO A 9 6.43 3.48 -1.13
N PRO A 10 7.05 3.18 -2.30
CA PRO A 10 8.05 2.11 -2.40
C PRO A 10 9.28 2.32 -1.50
N ALA A 11 9.72 3.57 -1.29
CA ALA A 11 10.83 3.86 -0.38
C ALA A 11 10.44 3.62 1.08
N ILE A 12 9.20 3.98 1.47
CA ILE A 12 8.67 3.66 2.81
C ILE A 12 8.62 2.15 3.00
N CYS A 13 8.12 1.41 2.01
CA CYS A 13 8.10 -0.05 2.03
C CYS A 13 9.50 -0.63 2.21
N PHE A 14 10.50 -0.12 1.49
CA PHE A 14 11.89 -0.57 1.62
C PHE A 14 12.46 -0.29 3.01
N ILE A 15 12.25 0.92 3.54
CA ILE A 15 12.66 1.29 4.91
C ILE A 15 12.00 0.35 5.92
N CYS A 16 10.70 0.10 5.80
CA CYS A 16 10.00 -0.86 6.67
C CYS A 16 10.59 -2.26 6.55
N ALA A 17 10.87 -2.76 5.35
CA ALA A 17 11.47 -4.09 5.15
C ALA A 17 12.87 -4.20 5.79
N LEU A 18 13.67 -3.13 5.71
CA LEU A 18 14.98 -3.06 6.36
C LEU A 18 14.85 -3.07 7.89
N LEU A 19 13.93 -2.27 8.45
CA LEU A 19 13.67 -2.25 9.89
C LEU A 19 13.15 -3.60 10.40
N MET A 20 12.29 -4.27 9.62
CA MET A 20 11.84 -5.63 9.90
C MET A 20 13.05 -6.56 10.03
N TYR A 21 13.95 -6.57 9.04
CA TYR A 21 15.16 -7.40 9.07
C TYR A 21 16.05 -7.08 10.29
N ILE A 22 16.38 -5.81 10.51
CA ILE A 22 17.22 -5.39 11.65
C ILE A 22 16.59 -5.80 12.98
N SER A 23 15.26 -5.69 13.14
CA SER A 23 14.57 -6.06 14.37
C SER A 23 14.74 -7.55 14.73
N THR A 24 14.89 -8.43 13.73
CA THR A 24 15.14 -9.85 13.95
C THR A 24 16.56 -10.14 14.45
N GLN A 25 17.52 -9.26 14.18
CA GLN A 25 18.92 -9.43 14.59
C GLN A 25 19.16 -8.98 16.04
N VAL A 26 18.34 -8.07 16.54
CA VAL A 26 18.52 -7.44 17.86
C VAL A 26 17.72 -8.15 18.96
N SER A 27 16.74 -8.98 18.60
CA SER A 27 15.86 -9.63 19.56
C SER A 27 16.03 -11.15 19.56
N ALA A 28 16.00 -11.75 20.75
CA ALA A 28 16.12 -13.20 20.93
C ALA A 28 14.82 -13.99 20.62
N LEU A 29 13.84 -13.34 19.97
CA LEU A 29 12.52 -13.92 19.67
C LEU A 29 12.51 -14.66 18.31
N ALA A 30 13.67 -15.09 17.85
CA ALA A 30 13.84 -15.80 16.58
C ALA A 30 13.08 -17.14 16.57
N ASP A 31 12.45 -17.42 15.42
CA ASP A 31 11.73 -18.67 15.12
C ASP A 31 10.59 -19.04 16.10
N ILE A 32 10.04 -18.06 16.85
CA ILE A 32 8.83 -18.27 17.66
C ILE A 32 7.60 -18.55 16.79
N LEU A 33 7.55 -17.93 15.61
CA LEU A 33 6.45 -18.11 14.66
C LEU A 33 6.86 -19.09 13.54
N PRO A 34 5.92 -19.88 13.01
CA PRO A 34 6.21 -20.75 11.87
C PRO A 34 6.58 -19.90 10.65
N ARG A 35 7.69 -20.25 10.00
CA ARG A 35 8.10 -19.65 8.73
C ARG A 35 7.06 -19.95 7.65
N PHE A 36 6.72 -18.96 6.84
CA PHE A 36 5.85 -19.19 5.68
C PHE A 36 6.50 -20.18 4.70
N PRO A 37 5.73 -21.14 4.15
CA PRO A 37 6.20 -21.94 3.04
C PRO A 37 6.63 -21.03 1.89
N ILE A 38 7.70 -21.39 1.18
CA ILE A 38 8.23 -20.60 0.05
C ILE A 38 7.11 -20.31 -0.96
N LEU A 39 6.27 -21.31 -1.25
CA LEU A 39 5.12 -21.15 -2.14
C LEU A 39 4.18 -20.03 -1.68
N LEU A 40 3.85 -19.96 -0.39
CA LEU A 40 2.97 -18.93 0.15
C LEU A 40 3.61 -17.53 0.03
N SER A 41 4.90 -17.40 0.35
CA SER A 41 5.63 -16.14 0.17
C SER A 41 5.64 -15.69 -1.30
N VAL A 42 5.88 -16.62 -2.24
CA VAL A 42 5.83 -16.35 -3.68
C VAL A 42 4.43 -15.92 -4.11
N VAL A 43 3.37 -16.58 -3.63
CA VAL A 43 1.99 -16.18 -3.94
C VAL A 43 1.73 -14.74 -3.51
N PHE A 44 2.12 -14.35 -2.29
CA PHE A 44 1.96 -12.96 -1.83
C PHE A 44 2.78 -11.96 -2.65
N MET A 45 4.01 -12.29 -3.03
CA MET A 45 4.84 -11.43 -3.88
C MET A 45 4.25 -11.24 -5.27
N VAL A 46 3.82 -12.32 -5.92
CA VAL A 46 3.19 -12.28 -7.25
C VAL A 46 1.88 -11.50 -7.19
N PHE A 47 1.04 -11.79 -6.20
CA PHE A 47 -0.23 -11.09 -6.02
C PHE A 47 -0.03 -9.60 -5.74
N GLY A 48 0.91 -9.24 -4.86
CA GLY A 48 1.22 -7.84 -4.57
C GLY A 48 1.79 -7.08 -5.77
N THR A 49 2.62 -7.76 -6.57
CA THR A 49 3.14 -7.21 -7.83
C THR A 49 2.02 -6.98 -8.82
N LEU A 50 1.12 -7.95 -8.98
CA LEU A 50 -0.04 -7.85 -9.87
C LEU A 50 -0.95 -6.68 -9.48
N LEU A 51 -1.27 -6.52 -8.20
CA LEU A 51 -2.06 -5.38 -7.70
C LEU A 51 -1.39 -4.04 -8.01
N SER A 52 -0.08 -3.95 -7.81
CA SER A 52 0.70 -2.74 -8.06
C SER A 52 0.72 -2.40 -9.55
N VAL A 53 1.00 -3.38 -10.41
CA VAL A 53 1.05 -3.20 -11.87
C VAL A 53 -0.32 -2.85 -12.44
N LEU A 54 -1.38 -3.56 -12.02
CA LEU A 54 -2.75 -3.27 -12.47
C LEU A 54 -3.23 -1.91 -11.97
N GLY A 55 -2.83 -1.50 -10.77
CA GLY A 55 -3.14 -0.17 -10.23
C GLY A 55 -2.51 0.93 -11.09
N VAL A 56 -1.22 0.83 -11.37
CA VAL A 56 -0.49 1.75 -12.27
C VAL A 56 -1.09 1.75 -13.68
N TRP A 57 -1.43 0.56 -14.20
CA TRP A 57 -2.00 0.42 -15.53
C TRP A 57 -3.37 1.08 -15.65
N ALA A 58 -4.20 1.01 -14.60
CA ALA A 58 -5.51 1.65 -14.60
C ALA A 58 -5.41 3.20 -14.71
N PHE A 59 -4.44 3.81 -14.02
CA PHE A 59 -4.13 5.24 -14.19
C PHE A 59 -3.60 5.56 -15.59
N ARG A 60 -2.72 4.72 -16.15
CA ARG A 60 -2.20 4.89 -17.52
C ARG A 60 -3.30 4.82 -18.58
N ARG A 61 -4.27 3.92 -18.42
CA ARG A 61 -5.36 3.71 -19.38
C ARG A 61 -6.27 4.93 -19.50
N LEU A 62 -6.47 5.67 -18.41
CA LEU A 62 -7.32 6.86 -18.37
C LEU A 62 -6.60 8.15 -18.82
N ARG A 63 -5.33 8.07 -19.26
CA ARG A 63 -4.48 9.24 -19.63
C ARG A 63 -4.40 10.34 -18.56
N THR A 64 -4.81 10.05 -17.34
CA THR A 64 -4.62 10.91 -16.17
C THR A 64 -3.21 10.70 -15.63
N THR A 65 -2.54 11.76 -15.16
CA THR A 65 -1.18 11.69 -14.63
C THR A 65 -1.06 10.64 -13.52
N ILE A 66 -0.09 9.74 -13.64
CA ILE A 66 0.19 8.64 -12.69
C ILE A 66 0.78 9.17 -11.38
N SER A 67 0.81 10.48 -11.14
CA SER A 67 1.60 11.04 -10.05
C SER A 67 0.74 11.14 -8.79
N PRO A 68 0.87 10.22 -7.81
CA PRO A 68 0.30 10.40 -6.46
C PRO A 68 0.87 11.64 -5.74
N LEU A 69 1.88 12.30 -6.33
CA LEU A 69 2.49 13.52 -5.85
C LEU A 69 1.76 14.79 -6.29
N HIS A 70 0.85 14.71 -7.27
CA HIS A 70 0.11 15.87 -7.81
C HIS A 70 -1.38 15.54 -8.01
N PRO A 71 -2.11 15.16 -6.94
CA PRO A 71 -3.53 14.80 -7.04
C PRO A 71 -4.41 15.92 -7.61
N GLU A 72 -3.97 17.18 -7.53
CA GLU A 72 -4.61 18.34 -8.15
C GLU A 72 -4.71 18.27 -9.68
N GLN A 73 -3.85 17.50 -10.36
CA GLN A 73 -3.84 17.38 -11.83
C GLN A 73 -4.78 16.27 -12.36
N THR A 74 -5.37 15.46 -11.48
CA THR A 74 -6.19 14.29 -11.87
C THR A 74 -7.56 14.71 -12.40
N GLU A 75 -7.82 14.64 -13.71
CA GLU A 75 -9.12 15.03 -14.30
C GLU A 75 -10.26 14.04 -13.99
N HIS A 76 -9.94 12.77 -13.75
CA HIS A 76 -10.89 11.72 -13.35
C HIS A 76 -10.25 10.77 -12.33
N PHE A 77 -10.99 10.35 -11.30
CA PHE A 77 -10.52 9.30 -10.39
C PHE A 77 -10.82 7.90 -10.95
N VAL A 78 -9.91 6.96 -10.70
CA VAL A 78 -10.05 5.58 -11.18
C VAL A 78 -10.94 4.81 -10.21
N SER A 79 -12.07 4.29 -10.71
CA SER A 79 -13.00 3.46 -9.93
C SER A 79 -13.20 2.04 -10.49
N ASP A 80 -12.60 1.75 -11.64
CA ASP A 80 -12.74 0.49 -12.36
C ASP A 80 -11.56 -0.49 -12.15
N GLY A 81 -11.74 -1.73 -12.62
CA GLY A 81 -10.71 -2.77 -12.52
C GLY A 81 -10.36 -3.09 -11.07
N VAL A 82 -9.08 -3.03 -10.72
CA VAL A 82 -8.60 -3.32 -9.35
C VAL A 82 -9.09 -2.30 -8.31
N TYR A 83 -9.46 -1.08 -8.74
CA TYR A 83 -10.01 -0.04 -7.87
C TYR A 83 -11.43 -0.34 -7.39
N ARG A 84 -12.11 -1.34 -7.96
CA ARG A 84 -13.41 -1.80 -7.45
C ARG A 84 -13.31 -2.57 -6.14
N PHE A 85 -12.13 -3.12 -5.83
CA PHE A 85 -11.91 -3.95 -4.65
C PHE A 85 -11.28 -3.16 -3.49
N SER A 86 -10.39 -2.24 -3.81
CA SER A 86 -9.75 -1.35 -2.84
C SER A 86 -9.51 0.00 -3.49
N ARG A 87 -9.68 1.08 -2.72
CA ARG A 87 -9.34 2.43 -3.18
C ARG A 87 -7.84 2.63 -3.38
N ASN A 88 -7.01 1.79 -2.74
CA ASN A 88 -5.55 1.90 -2.74
C ASN A 88 -4.87 0.56 -3.09
N PRO A 89 -5.14 -0.03 -4.27
CA PRO A 89 -4.64 -1.37 -4.62
C PRO A 89 -3.12 -1.40 -4.74
N MET A 90 -2.49 -0.30 -5.17
CA MET A 90 -1.02 -0.19 -5.24
C MET A 90 -0.38 -0.30 -3.85
N TYR A 91 -0.92 0.39 -2.85
CA TYR A 91 -0.39 0.33 -1.48
C TYR A 91 -0.68 -1.03 -0.84
N ALA A 92 -1.83 -1.63 -1.15
CA ALA A 92 -2.12 -3.01 -0.74
C ALA A 92 -1.09 -3.99 -1.32
N GLY A 93 -0.66 -3.79 -2.57
CA GLY A 93 0.41 -4.57 -3.19
C GLY A 93 1.74 -4.51 -2.44
N LEU A 94 2.16 -3.32 -1.99
CA LEU A 94 3.32 -3.14 -1.12
C LEU A 94 3.13 -3.83 0.25
N GLY A 95 1.92 -3.76 0.80
CA GLY A 95 1.55 -4.51 2.01
C GLY A 95 1.73 -6.03 1.85
N CYS A 96 1.33 -6.60 0.70
CA CYS A 96 1.53 -8.02 0.40
C CYS A 96 3.01 -8.41 0.36
N TRP A 97 3.88 -7.55 -0.17
CA TRP A 97 5.33 -7.77 -0.14
C TRP A 97 5.86 -7.81 1.29
N LEU A 98 5.42 -6.89 2.15
CA LEU A 98 5.79 -6.87 3.56
C LEU A 98 5.23 -8.08 4.34
N VAL A 99 4.03 -8.58 3.98
CA VAL A 99 3.49 -9.83 4.54
C VAL A 99 4.37 -11.02 4.17
N ALA A 100 4.75 -11.15 2.89
CA ALA A 100 5.66 -12.21 2.44
C ALA A 100 6.99 -12.16 3.18
N TRP A 101 7.53 -10.95 3.37
CA TRP A 101 8.78 -10.72 4.09
C TRP A 101 8.68 -11.04 5.57
N ALA A 102 7.65 -10.56 6.27
CA ALA A 102 7.42 -10.86 7.68
C ALA A 102 7.23 -12.37 7.93
N GLY A 103 6.49 -13.05 7.05
CA GLY A 103 6.32 -14.51 7.12
C GLY A 103 7.61 -15.28 6.85
N TYR A 104 8.47 -14.80 5.96
CA TYR A 104 9.79 -15.39 5.70
C TYR A 104 10.74 -15.22 6.89
N LEU A 105 10.68 -14.07 7.58
CA LEU A 105 11.49 -13.77 8.75
C LEU A 105 11.12 -14.60 9.99
N ALA A 106 9.93 -15.24 10.01
CA ALA A 106 9.50 -16.15 11.08
C ALA A 106 9.57 -15.52 12.50
N HIS A 107 9.31 -14.21 12.58
CA HIS A 107 9.53 -13.42 13.78
C HIS A 107 8.31 -12.54 14.09
N PRO A 108 7.93 -12.33 15.37
CA PRO A 108 6.75 -11.52 15.72
C PRO A 108 6.94 -10.02 15.44
N LEU A 109 8.12 -9.44 15.71
CA LEU A 109 8.35 -8.00 15.54
C LEU A 109 8.08 -7.45 14.12
N PRO A 110 8.46 -8.12 13.02
CA PRO A 110 8.10 -7.69 11.67
C PRO A 110 6.61 -7.40 11.46
N TRP A 111 5.71 -8.12 12.11
CA TRP A 111 4.27 -7.87 12.01
C TRP A 111 3.84 -6.54 12.62
N LEU A 112 4.55 -6.06 13.66
CA LEU A 112 4.33 -4.71 14.21
C LEU A 112 4.74 -3.63 13.21
N PHE A 113 5.85 -3.83 12.49
CA PHE A 113 6.28 -2.91 11.44
C PHE A 113 5.30 -2.92 10.25
N LEU A 114 4.68 -4.06 9.93
CA LEU A 114 3.62 -4.13 8.93
C LEU A 114 2.40 -3.30 9.36
N ALA A 115 1.96 -3.45 10.61
CA ALA A 115 0.86 -2.65 11.16
C ALA A 115 1.21 -1.15 11.16
N ALA A 116 2.44 -0.79 11.53
CA ALA A 116 2.94 0.58 11.47
C ALA A 116 2.97 1.13 10.04
N PHE A 117 3.38 0.32 9.05
CA PHE A 117 3.34 0.67 7.64
C PHE A 117 1.91 1.00 7.18
N VAL A 118 0.93 0.14 7.49
CA VAL A 118 -0.47 0.37 7.13
C VAL A 118 -1.02 1.64 7.78
N ALA A 119 -0.71 1.86 9.07
CA ALA A 119 -1.11 3.07 9.79
C ALA A 119 -0.48 4.33 9.18
N TYR A 120 0.82 4.30 8.89
CA TYR A 120 1.56 5.40 8.28
C TYR A 120 1.00 5.74 6.89
N MET A 121 0.86 4.74 6.02
CA MET A 121 0.31 4.89 4.68
C MET A 121 -1.11 5.46 4.74
N THR A 122 -1.94 4.97 5.66
CA THR A 122 -3.29 5.50 5.86
C THR A 122 -3.28 6.98 6.22
N ARG A 123 -2.45 7.38 7.19
CA ARG A 123 -2.48 8.74 7.76
C ARG A 123 -1.81 9.79 6.87
N PHE A 124 -0.72 9.43 6.21
CA PHE A 124 0.18 10.39 5.55
C PHE A 124 0.17 10.32 4.02
N GLN A 125 -0.38 9.26 3.42
CA GLN A 125 -0.48 9.11 1.97
C GLN A 125 -1.96 9.07 1.57
N ILE A 126 -2.71 8.10 2.09
CA ILE A 126 -4.10 7.86 1.68
C ILE A 126 -5.02 9.00 2.12
N MET A 127 -5.03 9.39 3.39
CA MET A 127 -5.95 10.44 3.86
C MET A 127 -5.76 11.79 3.15
N PRO A 128 -4.53 12.28 2.93
CA PRO A 128 -4.30 13.47 2.11
C PRO A 128 -4.83 13.31 0.68
N GLU A 129 -4.52 12.19 0.01
CA GLU A 129 -4.99 11.90 -1.35
C GLU A 129 -6.52 11.88 -1.41
N GLU A 130 -7.18 11.17 -0.48
CA GLU A 130 -8.64 11.11 -0.40
C GLU A 130 -9.28 12.48 -0.14
N ARG A 131 -8.63 13.37 0.62
CA ARG A 131 -9.12 14.74 0.83
C ARG A 131 -9.09 15.56 -0.45
N VAL A 132 -8.00 15.48 -1.22
CA VAL A 132 -7.91 16.19 -2.50
C VAL A 132 -8.95 15.66 -3.49
N LEU A 133 -9.11 14.33 -3.57
CA LEU A 133 -10.12 13.71 -4.44
C LEU A 133 -11.54 14.09 -4.01
N ALA A 134 -11.84 14.10 -2.72
CA ALA A 134 -13.14 14.53 -2.20
C ALA A 134 -13.42 16.01 -2.51
N GLN A 135 -12.43 16.89 -2.38
CA GLN A 135 -12.57 18.31 -2.73
C GLN A 135 -12.79 18.52 -4.23
N LYS A 136 -12.15 17.72 -5.07
CA LYS A 136 -12.20 17.86 -6.53
C LYS A 136 -13.45 17.25 -7.16
N PHE A 137 -13.88 16.08 -6.68
CA PHE A 137 -14.95 15.27 -7.29
C PHE A 137 -16.24 15.20 -6.46
N GLY A 138 -16.21 15.69 -5.21
CA GLY A 138 -17.39 15.82 -4.35
C GLY A 138 -18.21 14.53 -4.20
N ALA A 139 -19.51 14.64 -4.49
CA ALA A 139 -20.49 13.57 -4.26
C ALA A 139 -20.20 12.27 -5.03
N GLU A 140 -19.57 12.35 -6.20
CA GLU A 140 -19.22 11.17 -6.99
C GLU A 140 -18.17 10.32 -6.25
N TYR A 141 -17.15 10.98 -5.71
CA TYR A 141 -16.09 10.32 -4.95
C TYR A 141 -16.59 9.80 -3.59
N GLU A 142 -17.46 10.55 -2.91
CA GLU A 142 -18.10 10.06 -1.69
C GLU A 142 -18.92 8.79 -1.94
N SER A 143 -19.70 8.76 -3.02
CA SER A 143 -20.50 7.59 -3.41
C SER A 143 -19.61 6.38 -3.69
N TYR A 144 -18.46 6.59 -4.32
CA TYR A 144 -17.44 5.56 -4.51
C TYR A 144 -16.85 5.08 -3.18
N CYS A 145 -16.51 5.99 -2.25
CA CYS A 145 -15.96 5.66 -0.94
C CYS A 145 -16.91 4.85 -0.06
N ARG A 146 -18.24 5.00 -0.23
CA ARG A 146 -19.24 4.16 0.45
C ARG A 146 -19.29 2.72 -0.06
N ARG A 147 -18.91 2.49 -1.32
CA ARG A 147 -18.92 1.18 -1.97
C ARG A 147 -17.61 0.43 -1.82
N VAL A 148 -16.49 1.15 -1.77
CA VAL A 148 -15.14 0.57 -1.82
C VAL A 148 -14.34 0.90 -0.58
N ARG A 149 -13.77 -0.13 0.04
CA ARG A 149 -12.93 0.00 1.24
C ARG A 149 -11.59 0.64 0.91
N ARG A 150 -10.95 1.23 1.94
CA ARG A 150 -9.65 1.90 1.79
C ARG A 150 -8.53 0.90 1.44
N TRP A 151 -8.57 -0.25 2.09
CA TRP A 151 -7.70 -1.41 1.87
C TRP A 151 -8.58 -2.61 1.43
N LEU A 152 -7.94 -3.68 0.94
CA LEU A 152 -8.62 -4.93 0.54
C LEU A 152 -9.28 -5.61 1.75
#